data_AF-A0A452ZQJ5-F1
#
_entry.id   AF-A0A452ZQJ5-F1
#
_cell.length_a   1.000
_cell.length_b   1.000
_cell.length_c   1.000
_cell.angle_alpha   90.00
_cell.angle_beta   90.00
_cell.angle_gamma   90.00
#
_symmetry.space_group_name_H-M   'P 1'
#
loop_
_entity.id
_entity.type
_entity.pdbx_description
1 polymer ?
#
loop_
_entity_poly.entity_id
_entity_poly.type
_entity_poly.pdbx_seq_one_letter_code
_entity_poly.pdbx_strand_id
1 'polypeptide(L)'
;MSIHTAYVNAIRAAQHFIYIENQYFIGSSFDWDSNKDIGANNLVPIEIALKIATKIKVNQRFSAYIVLPMWPEGKPTGHIAQRILYWQNKTMQMMYEIIYRALKEVGLDDVYEPQDYLVFFCLGNREASDSPSASSTADSPQEQARKNRRFMVYVHSKGMIVDDEYVIIGSANINQRSMEGTRDTEIAMGAYQPQYTWANKISAPRGQVYGYRMSLWAEHIGAIEEDFNRPESIECMRRVRHLGEHNWGQ
;
A
#
# COMPACT_ATOMS: atom_id res chain seq x y z
N MET A 1 13.75 14.28 9.82
CA MET A 1 12.37 14.72 10.12
C MET A 1 11.64 13.64 10.92
N SER A 2 10.86 13.98 11.96
CA SER A 2 10.25 13.02 12.89
C SER A 2 9.22 12.08 12.26
N ILE A 3 8.41 12.54 11.29
CA ILE A 3 7.42 11.67 10.61
C ILE A 3 8.11 10.53 9.85
N HIS A 4 9.18 10.84 9.10
CA HIS A 4 9.98 9.84 8.41
C HIS A 4 10.60 8.84 9.39
N THR A 5 11.17 9.33 10.50
CA THR A 5 11.69 8.47 11.58
C THR A 5 10.60 7.58 12.20
N ALA A 6 9.39 8.09 12.42
CA ALA A 6 8.27 7.32 12.95
C ALA A 6 7.85 6.19 12.00
N TYR A 7 7.74 6.46 10.70
CA TYR A 7 7.48 5.42 9.69
C TYR A 7 8.57 4.34 9.71
N VAL A 8 9.85 4.74 9.65
CA VAL A 8 10.98 3.80 9.65
C VAL A 8 10.99 2.93 10.90
N ASN A 9 10.80 3.53 12.08
CA ASN A 9 10.79 2.79 13.34
C ASN A 9 9.61 1.82 13.42
N ALA A 10 8.42 2.22 12.98
CA ALA A 10 7.25 1.36 12.95
C ALA A 10 7.44 0.17 11.99
N ILE A 11 7.99 0.40 10.79
CA ILE A 11 8.31 -0.67 9.83
C ILE A 11 9.35 -1.63 10.41
N ARG A 12 10.40 -1.11 11.05
CA ARG A 12 11.44 -1.95 11.68
C ARG A 12 10.91 -2.77 12.84
N ALA A 13 9.96 -2.23 13.61
CA ALA A 13 9.32 -2.94 14.72
C ALA A 13 8.32 -4.01 14.25
N ALA A 14 7.75 -3.86 13.05
CA ALA A 14 6.72 -4.76 12.53
C ALA A 14 7.13 -6.24 12.55
N GLN A 15 6.22 -7.08 13.02
CA GLN A 15 6.38 -8.52 13.24
C GLN A 15 5.49 -9.37 12.34
N HIS A 16 4.30 -8.91 11.95
CA HIS A 16 3.28 -9.71 11.29
C HIS A 16 2.88 -9.11 9.93
N PHE A 17 2.44 -7.86 9.90
CA PHE A 17 2.02 -7.22 8.65
C PHE A 17 2.06 -5.70 8.72
N ILE A 18 2.05 -5.09 7.54
CA ILE A 18 1.87 -3.65 7.35
C ILE A 18 0.73 -3.42 6.36
N TYR A 19 -0.16 -2.48 6.67
CA TYR A 19 -1.19 -1.99 5.77
C TYR A 19 -1.04 -0.48 5.59
N ILE A 20 -0.91 -0.01 4.34
CA ILE A 20 -0.68 1.40 4.00
C ILE A 20 -1.76 1.85 3.03
N GLU A 21 -2.36 3.00 3.31
CA GLU A 21 -3.07 3.79 2.31
C GLU A 21 -2.34 5.11 2.13
N ASN A 22 -1.89 5.40 0.90
CA ASN A 22 -1.18 6.64 0.64
C ASN A 22 -1.45 7.20 -0.76
N GLN A 23 -1.52 8.52 -0.89
CA GLN A 23 -1.68 9.19 -2.19
C GLN A 23 -0.45 9.02 -3.10
N TYR A 24 0.75 8.94 -2.52
CA TYR A 24 1.99 8.72 -3.26
C TYR A 24 2.82 7.63 -2.59
N PHE A 25 3.57 6.89 -3.41
CA PHE A 25 4.50 5.89 -2.91
C PHE A 25 5.77 5.87 -3.77
N ILE A 26 6.70 6.77 -3.41
CA ILE A 26 7.94 7.03 -4.14
C ILE A 26 9.07 7.23 -3.13
N GLY A 27 10.16 6.50 -3.28
CA GLY A 27 11.31 6.71 -2.41
C GLY A 27 12.42 5.71 -2.60
N SER A 28 13.46 5.91 -1.80
CA SER A 28 14.68 5.11 -1.80
C SER A 28 15.36 5.08 -3.16
N SER A 29 15.43 6.23 -3.85
CA SER A 29 15.96 6.31 -5.22
C SER A 29 17.38 5.82 -5.36
N PHE A 30 18.20 5.95 -4.31
CA PHE A 30 19.57 5.45 -4.27
C PHE A 30 19.69 3.95 -4.56
N ASP A 31 18.61 3.18 -4.41
CA ASP A 31 18.57 1.73 -4.67
C ASP A 31 17.75 1.36 -5.93
N TRP A 32 17.28 2.34 -6.71
CA TRP A 32 16.65 2.07 -8.01
C TRP A 32 17.67 1.57 -9.04
N ASP A 33 17.23 0.84 -10.06
CA ASP A 33 18.09 0.34 -11.16
C ASP A 33 18.79 1.45 -11.96
N SER A 34 18.23 2.66 -11.93
CA SER A 34 18.61 3.84 -12.68
C SER A 34 18.10 5.08 -11.94
N ASN A 35 18.61 6.27 -12.29
CA ASN A 35 18.23 7.52 -11.63
C ASN A 35 18.43 7.45 -10.10
N LYS A 36 19.63 7.06 -9.65
CA LYS A 36 19.92 6.94 -8.22
C LYS A 36 20.05 8.30 -7.53
N ASP A 37 20.52 9.31 -8.27
CA ASP A 37 20.91 10.62 -7.74
C ASP A 37 19.82 11.70 -7.79
N ILE A 38 18.56 11.35 -8.11
CA ILE A 38 17.42 12.30 -8.10
C ILE A 38 17.06 12.78 -6.68
N GLY A 39 17.56 12.10 -5.64
CA GLY A 39 17.45 12.55 -4.26
C GLY A 39 16.09 12.27 -3.62
N ALA A 40 15.35 11.26 -4.10
CA ALA A 40 14.18 10.74 -3.39
C ALA A 40 14.61 9.73 -2.31
N ASN A 41 15.40 10.19 -1.34
CA ASN A 41 16.17 9.36 -0.42
C ASN A 41 15.40 8.93 0.85
N ASN A 42 14.09 9.20 0.94
CA ASN A 42 13.30 8.67 2.04
C ASN A 42 13.36 7.12 2.06
N LEU A 43 13.48 6.57 3.26
CA LEU A 43 13.74 5.13 3.49
C LEU A 43 12.47 4.26 3.53
N VAL A 44 11.27 4.83 3.40
CA VAL A 44 10.03 4.07 3.65
C VAL A 44 9.90 2.84 2.73
N PRO A 45 10.07 2.96 1.40
CA PRO A 45 9.96 1.79 0.52
C PRO A 45 11.02 0.71 0.77
N ILE A 46 12.30 1.10 0.92
CA ILE A 46 13.38 0.11 1.12
C ILE A 46 13.26 -0.59 2.46
N GLU A 47 12.84 0.09 3.54
CA GLU A 47 12.65 -0.54 4.85
C GLU A 47 11.55 -1.60 4.83
N ILE A 48 10.47 -1.40 4.05
CA ILE A 48 9.42 -2.41 3.86
C ILE A 48 9.98 -3.62 3.11
N ALA A 49 10.69 -3.39 2.00
CA ALA A 49 11.28 -4.48 1.20
C ALA A 49 12.32 -5.28 2.01
N LEU A 50 13.18 -4.60 2.77
CA LEU A 50 14.16 -5.23 3.64
C LEU A 50 13.50 -5.98 4.80
N LYS A 51 12.44 -5.43 5.41
CA LYS A 51 11.66 -6.13 6.44
C LYS A 51 11.12 -7.46 5.90
N ILE A 52 10.49 -7.44 4.72
CA ILE A 52 10.01 -8.66 4.06
C ILE A 52 11.16 -9.62 3.78
N ALA A 53 12.25 -9.15 3.17
CA ALA A 53 13.41 -9.97 2.85
C ALA A 53 14.01 -10.63 4.11
N THR A 54 14.12 -9.90 5.22
CA THR A 54 14.59 -10.46 6.50
C THR A 54 13.66 -11.55 7.01
N LYS A 55 12.33 -11.35 6.92
CA LYS A 55 11.33 -12.34 7.34
C LYS A 55 11.40 -13.61 6.50
N ILE A 56 11.56 -13.48 5.18
CA ILE A 56 11.80 -14.60 4.26
C ILE A 56 13.06 -15.39 4.67
N LYS A 57 14.17 -14.68 4.92
CA LYS A 57 15.46 -15.30 5.29
C LYS A 57 15.42 -16.14 6.56
N VAL A 58 14.52 -15.82 7.48
CA VAL A 58 14.31 -16.58 8.72
C VAL A 58 13.07 -17.49 8.66
N ASN A 59 12.53 -17.72 7.46
CA ASN A 59 11.34 -18.54 7.20
C ASN A 59 10.13 -18.16 8.07
N GLN A 60 9.90 -16.86 8.25
CA GLN A 60 8.75 -16.32 8.95
C GLN A 60 7.81 -15.62 7.98
N ARG A 61 6.51 -15.77 8.20
CA ARG A 61 5.47 -15.07 7.45
C ARG A 61 5.47 -13.58 7.77
N PHE A 62 5.24 -12.78 6.73
CA PHE A 62 5.02 -11.34 6.82
C PHE A 62 4.30 -10.86 5.55
N SER A 63 3.40 -9.89 5.70
CA SER A 63 2.62 -9.36 4.57
C SER A 63 2.63 -7.83 4.56
N ALA A 64 2.77 -7.22 3.39
CA ALA A 64 2.61 -5.79 3.19
C ALA A 64 1.55 -5.52 2.12
N TYR A 65 0.56 -4.71 2.50
CA TYR A 65 -0.57 -4.32 1.66
C TYR A 65 -0.51 -2.81 1.44
N ILE A 66 -0.46 -2.36 0.19
CA ILE A 66 -0.31 -0.95 -0.14
C ILE A 66 -1.42 -0.51 -1.09
N VAL A 67 -2.28 0.41 -0.65
CA VAL A 67 -3.37 0.97 -1.44
C VAL A 67 -3.00 2.38 -1.89
N LEU A 68 -3.01 2.59 -3.21
CA LEU A 68 -2.64 3.83 -3.89
C LEU A 68 -3.78 4.31 -4.78
N PRO A 69 -3.85 5.58 -5.18
CA PRO A 69 -4.75 5.98 -6.24
C PRO A 69 -4.32 5.33 -7.57
N MET A 70 -5.26 5.06 -8.47
CA MET A 70 -4.96 4.46 -9.78
C MET A 70 -3.97 5.32 -10.60
N TRP A 71 -4.09 6.64 -10.46
CA TRP A 71 -3.12 7.63 -10.90
C TRP A 71 -3.18 8.86 -9.97
N PRO A 72 -2.14 9.69 -9.88
CA PRO A 72 -2.18 10.92 -9.09
C PRO A 72 -3.16 11.94 -9.68
N GLU A 73 -3.74 12.79 -8.84
CA GLU A 73 -4.72 13.78 -9.28
C GLU A 73 -4.23 14.63 -10.46
N GLY A 74 -5.12 14.86 -11.42
CA GLY A 74 -4.85 15.58 -12.66
C GLY A 74 -5.06 14.74 -13.91
N LYS A 75 -4.61 15.25 -15.06
CA LYS A 75 -4.72 14.57 -16.36
C LYS A 75 -3.76 13.37 -16.38
N PRO A 76 -4.24 12.11 -16.51
CA PRO A 76 -3.38 10.92 -16.43
C PRO A 76 -2.29 10.87 -17.51
N THR A 77 -2.59 11.38 -18.70
CA THR A 77 -1.66 11.49 -19.83
C THR A 77 -0.77 12.74 -19.78
N GLY A 78 -0.92 13.58 -18.75
CA GLY A 78 -0.09 14.77 -18.54
C GLY A 78 1.31 14.41 -18.05
N HIS A 79 2.29 15.22 -18.41
CA HIS A 79 3.71 14.99 -18.07
C HIS A 79 3.95 14.79 -16.55
N ILE A 80 3.27 15.57 -15.70
CA ILE A 80 3.42 15.47 -14.25
C ILE A 80 2.94 14.11 -13.74
N ALA A 81 1.73 13.67 -14.12
CA ALA A 81 1.17 12.39 -13.71
C ALA A 81 2.05 11.22 -14.21
N GLN A 82 2.48 11.27 -15.48
CA GLN A 82 3.37 10.25 -16.06
C GLN A 82 4.73 10.17 -15.34
N ARG A 83 5.31 11.31 -14.93
CA ARG A 83 6.56 11.31 -14.15
C ARG A 83 6.37 10.70 -12.76
N ILE A 84 5.28 11.02 -12.09
CA ILE A 84 4.97 10.44 -10.77
C ILE A 84 4.79 8.92 -10.89
N LEU A 85 4.02 8.46 -11.87
CA LEU A 85 3.81 7.03 -12.14
C LEU A 85 5.13 6.31 -12.50
N TYR A 86 6.01 6.98 -13.25
CA TYR A 86 7.35 6.45 -13.56
C TYR A 86 8.18 6.21 -12.28
N TRP A 87 8.23 7.19 -11.37
CA TRP A 87 8.97 7.05 -10.12
C TRP A 87 8.35 6.03 -9.15
N GLN A 88 7.02 5.95 -9.14
CA GLN A 88 6.31 4.91 -8.39
C GLN A 88 6.68 3.52 -8.94
N ASN A 89 6.70 3.35 -10.27
CA ASN A 89 7.12 2.10 -10.90
C ASN A 89 8.57 1.71 -10.55
N LYS A 90 9.52 2.66 -10.58
CA LYS A 90 10.91 2.43 -10.15
C LYS A 90 11.00 1.98 -8.69
N THR A 91 10.20 2.59 -7.82
CA THR A 91 10.10 2.22 -6.41
C THR A 91 9.57 0.79 -6.25
N MET A 92 8.47 0.45 -6.94
CA MET A 92 7.89 -0.90 -6.92
C MET A 92 8.86 -1.96 -7.45
N GLN A 93 9.55 -1.67 -8.56
CA GLN A 93 10.56 -2.56 -9.16
C GLN A 93 11.68 -2.89 -8.18
N MET A 94 12.25 -1.87 -7.53
CA MET A 94 13.30 -2.06 -6.51
C MET A 94 12.81 -2.97 -5.37
N MET A 95 11.60 -2.73 -4.85
CA MET A 95 11.07 -3.54 -3.76
C MET A 95 10.85 -5.00 -4.16
N TYR A 96 10.23 -5.24 -5.32
CA TYR A 96 9.98 -6.60 -5.80
C TYR A 96 11.28 -7.35 -6.11
N GLU A 97 12.30 -6.68 -6.64
CA GLU A 97 13.62 -7.27 -6.89
C GLU A 97 14.30 -7.71 -5.58
N ILE A 98 14.25 -6.88 -4.53
CA ILE A 98 14.79 -7.24 -3.20
C ILE A 98 14.10 -8.49 -2.64
N ILE A 99 12.76 -8.53 -2.71
CA ILE A 99 11.96 -9.65 -2.21
C ILE A 99 12.25 -10.93 -3.00
N TYR A 100 12.30 -10.82 -4.33
CA TYR A 100 12.59 -11.95 -5.20
C TYR A 100 13.98 -12.55 -4.95
N ARG A 101 15.01 -11.69 -4.79
CA ARG A 101 16.36 -12.14 -4.42
C ARG A 101 16.36 -12.87 -3.09
N ALA A 102 15.63 -12.37 -2.09
CA ALA A 102 15.53 -13.04 -0.79
C ALA A 102 14.91 -14.44 -0.91
N LEU A 103 13.87 -14.62 -1.75
CA LEU A 103 13.28 -15.93 -2.03
C LEU A 103 14.28 -16.89 -2.66
N LYS A 104 15.01 -16.41 -3.68
CA LYS A 104 16.06 -17.18 -4.36
C LYS A 104 17.19 -17.63 -3.43
N GLU A 105 17.65 -16.73 -2.57
CA GLU A 105 18.74 -17.01 -1.62
C GLU A 105 18.41 -18.16 -0.66
N VAL A 106 17.13 -18.37 -0.34
CA VAL A 106 16.67 -19.46 0.54
C VAL A 106 15.98 -20.60 -0.20
N GLY A 107 15.97 -20.60 -1.54
CA GLY A 107 15.38 -21.66 -2.36
C GLY A 107 13.85 -21.77 -2.25
N LEU A 108 13.16 -20.64 -2.08
CA LEU A 108 11.70 -20.57 -1.96
C LEU A 108 11.01 -19.94 -3.18
N ASP A 109 11.74 -19.60 -4.24
CA ASP A 109 11.23 -18.94 -5.44
C ASP A 109 10.38 -19.85 -6.35
N ASP A 110 10.42 -21.16 -6.16
CA ASP A 110 9.49 -22.13 -6.77
C ASP A 110 8.23 -22.39 -5.92
N VAL A 111 8.19 -21.89 -4.68
CA VAL A 111 7.11 -22.13 -3.70
C VAL A 111 6.24 -20.89 -3.51
N TYR A 112 6.88 -19.73 -3.43
CA TYR A 112 6.23 -18.45 -3.23
C TYR A 112 6.64 -17.45 -4.30
N GLU A 113 5.73 -16.54 -4.60
CA GLU A 113 6.02 -15.37 -5.42
C GLU A 113 6.17 -14.11 -4.55
N PRO A 114 6.84 -13.04 -5.03
CA PRO A 114 6.94 -11.79 -4.28
C PRO A 114 5.59 -11.21 -3.85
N GLN A 115 4.54 -11.42 -4.64
CA GLN A 115 3.16 -11.01 -4.36
C GLN A 115 2.49 -11.80 -3.24
N ASP A 116 3.08 -12.92 -2.77
CA ASP A 116 2.69 -13.57 -1.52
C ASP A 116 3.20 -12.80 -0.27
N TYR A 117 3.97 -11.71 -0.45
CA TYR A 117 4.52 -10.89 0.63
C TYR A 117 4.27 -9.38 0.48
N LEU A 118 4.23 -8.87 -0.75
CA LEU A 118 3.98 -7.46 -1.04
C LEU A 118 2.96 -7.33 -2.17
N VAL A 119 1.87 -6.62 -1.92
CA VAL A 119 0.85 -6.36 -2.93
C VAL A 119 0.44 -4.90 -2.96
N PHE A 120 0.23 -4.38 -4.18
CA PHE A 120 -0.25 -3.03 -4.43
C PHE A 120 -1.66 -3.07 -5.01
N PHE A 121 -2.55 -2.23 -4.50
CA PHE A 121 -3.93 -2.08 -4.94
C PHE A 121 -4.22 -0.62 -5.29
N CYS A 122 -5.31 -0.43 -6.04
CA CYS A 122 -5.99 0.84 -6.14
C CYS A 122 -7.50 0.64 -6.00
N LEU A 123 -8.22 1.73 -5.74
CA LEU A 123 -9.67 1.68 -5.54
C LEU A 123 -10.41 2.20 -6.77
N GLY A 124 -11.54 1.57 -7.08
CA GLY A 124 -12.43 1.97 -8.16
C GLY A 124 -13.86 1.64 -7.79
N ASN A 125 -14.80 2.41 -8.34
CA ASN A 125 -16.22 2.14 -8.24
C ASN A 125 -16.83 2.07 -9.64
N ARG A 126 -17.87 1.24 -9.76
CA ARG A 126 -18.66 1.08 -10.97
C ARG A 126 -20.12 0.87 -10.59
N GLU A 127 -21.00 1.67 -11.14
CA GLU A 127 -22.42 1.66 -10.78
C GLU A 127 -23.28 1.21 -11.97
N ALA A 128 -24.41 0.55 -11.70
CA ALA A 128 -25.39 0.17 -12.73
C ALA A 128 -26.32 1.34 -13.11
N SER A 129 -26.92 1.32 -14.30
CA SER A 129 -27.77 2.42 -14.78
C SER A 129 -29.23 2.33 -14.40
N ASP A 130 -29.74 3.36 -13.73
CA ASP A 130 -31.17 3.54 -13.44
C ASP A 130 -31.94 4.18 -14.61
N SER A 131 -31.25 4.70 -15.64
CA SER A 131 -31.86 5.35 -16.81
C SER A 131 -30.97 5.27 -18.05
N PRO A 132 -31.53 5.31 -19.27
CA PRO A 132 -30.74 5.32 -20.49
C PRO A 132 -29.95 6.63 -20.59
N SER A 133 -28.62 6.53 -20.62
CA SER A 133 -27.74 7.68 -20.84
C SER A 133 -27.97 8.26 -22.23
N ALA A 134 -28.12 9.59 -22.35
CA ALA A 134 -28.12 10.27 -23.64
C ALA A 134 -26.85 9.89 -24.42
N SER A 135 -27.03 9.40 -25.65
CA SER A 135 -25.92 9.02 -26.52
C SER A 135 -25.13 10.28 -26.92
N SER A 136 -23.94 10.48 -26.37
CA SER A 136 -22.99 11.44 -26.93
C SER A 136 -22.07 10.72 -27.92
N THR A 137 -21.73 11.41 -29.01
CA THR A 137 -20.88 10.91 -30.10
C THR A 137 -19.41 11.29 -29.93
N ALA A 138 -19.05 12.01 -28.86
CA ALA A 138 -17.68 12.40 -28.63
C ALA A 138 -16.90 11.30 -27.90
N ASP A 139 -15.63 11.15 -28.32
CA ASP A 139 -14.70 10.12 -27.87
C ASP A 139 -13.68 10.72 -26.88
N SER A 140 -14.19 11.39 -25.85
CA SER A 140 -13.36 11.92 -24.77
C SER A 140 -13.20 10.90 -23.63
N PRO A 141 -12.08 10.89 -22.89
CA PRO A 141 -11.93 10.06 -21.70
C PRO A 141 -13.06 10.25 -20.68
N GLN A 142 -13.59 11.48 -20.57
CA GLN A 142 -14.71 11.82 -19.70
C GLN A 142 -16.00 11.12 -20.13
N GLU A 143 -16.28 11.08 -21.43
CA GLU A 143 -17.46 10.39 -21.96
C GLU A 143 -17.30 8.88 -21.88
N GLN A 144 -16.09 8.34 -22.12
CA GLN A 144 -15.81 6.93 -21.90
C GLN A 144 -16.01 6.54 -20.43
N ALA A 145 -15.55 7.35 -19.47
CA ALA A 145 -15.79 7.10 -18.05
C ALA A 145 -17.28 7.13 -17.69
N ARG A 146 -18.03 8.12 -18.21
CA ARG A 146 -19.49 8.22 -18.04
C ARG A 146 -20.23 7.02 -18.65
N LYS A 147 -19.88 6.64 -19.88
CA LYS A 147 -20.47 5.52 -20.62
C LYS A 147 -20.23 4.19 -19.91
N ASN A 148 -19.01 3.97 -19.42
CA ASN A 148 -18.65 2.75 -18.70
C ASN A 148 -19.04 2.80 -17.20
N ARG A 149 -19.56 3.94 -16.73
CA ARG A 149 -20.03 4.19 -15.36
C ARG A 149 -19.01 3.80 -14.29
N ARG A 150 -17.73 4.02 -14.58
CA ARG A 150 -16.64 3.64 -13.68
C ARG A 150 -15.61 4.74 -13.56
N PHE A 151 -15.07 4.89 -12.37
CA PHE A 151 -13.96 5.77 -12.10
C PHE A 151 -13.19 5.32 -10.86
N MET A 152 -11.96 5.81 -10.68
CA MET A 152 -11.23 5.54 -9.45
C MET A 152 -11.96 6.16 -8.25
N VAL A 153 -11.90 5.49 -7.11
CA VAL A 153 -12.09 6.14 -5.81
C VAL A 153 -10.73 6.69 -5.41
N TYR A 154 -10.62 8.01 -5.29
CA TYR A 154 -9.32 8.63 -5.12
C TYR A 154 -8.77 8.44 -3.71
N VAL A 155 -7.69 7.67 -3.58
CA VAL A 155 -7.00 7.45 -2.32
C VAL A 155 -6.18 8.70 -1.97
N HIS A 156 -6.76 9.55 -1.12
CA HIS A 156 -6.09 10.72 -0.55
C HIS A 156 -5.56 10.47 0.86
N SER A 157 -5.73 9.26 1.39
CA SER A 157 -5.20 8.84 2.69
C SER A 157 -3.69 9.07 2.80
N LYS A 158 -3.22 9.23 4.04
CA LYS A 158 -1.80 9.14 4.41
C LYS A 158 -1.69 8.43 5.76
N GLY A 159 -1.79 7.11 5.72
CA GLY A 159 -1.82 6.29 6.92
C GLY A 159 -1.03 5.00 6.78
N MET A 160 -0.68 4.42 7.93
CA MET A 160 -0.06 3.11 8.04
C MET A 160 -0.55 2.42 9.31
N ILE A 161 -0.97 1.17 9.19
CA ILE A 161 -1.32 0.28 10.29
C ILE A 161 -0.25 -0.80 10.36
N VAL A 162 0.24 -1.08 11.57
CA VAL A 162 1.26 -2.09 11.83
C VAL A 162 0.71 -3.07 12.87
N ASP A 163 0.68 -4.35 12.49
CA ASP A 163 0.37 -5.48 13.37
C ASP A 163 -0.96 -5.38 14.16
N ASP A 164 -1.92 -4.59 13.66
CA ASP A 164 -3.19 -4.25 14.32
C ASP A 164 -3.03 -3.60 15.72
N GLU A 165 -1.82 -3.17 16.11
CA GLU A 165 -1.54 -2.52 17.40
C GLU A 165 -1.16 -1.05 17.29
N TYR A 166 -0.52 -0.64 16.19
CA TYR A 166 0.01 0.71 16.00
C TYR A 166 -0.52 1.32 14.71
N VAL A 167 -0.83 2.63 14.76
CA VAL A 167 -1.30 3.39 13.60
C VAL A 167 -0.59 4.73 13.49
N ILE A 168 -0.22 5.11 12.27
CA ILE A 168 0.18 6.46 11.88
C ILE A 168 -0.92 7.04 11.00
N ILE A 169 -1.35 8.27 11.30
CA ILE A 169 -2.31 9.04 10.50
C ILE A 169 -1.80 10.48 10.41
N GLY A 170 -1.81 11.06 9.21
CA GLY A 170 -1.37 12.44 9.04
C GLY A 170 -1.61 13.02 7.66
N SER A 171 -0.83 14.04 7.31
CA SER A 171 -0.83 14.70 6.00
C SER A 171 0.30 14.21 5.09
N ALA A 172 1.34 13.59 5.65
CA ALA A 172 2.58 13.26 4.95
C ALA A 172 2.43 12.10 3.95
N ASN A 173 2.65 12.39 2.67
CA ASN A 173 2.69 11.38 1.64
C ASN A 173 3.99 10.55 1.70
N ILE A 174 4.01 9.33 1.17
CA ILE A 174 5.26 8.58 0.99
C ILE A 174 5.95 9.07 -0.28
N ASN A 175 6.56 10.24 -0.18
CA ASN A 175 7.43 10.83 -1.18
C ASN A 175 8.48 11.73 -0.52
N GLN A 176 9.48 12.18 -1.27
CA GLN A 176 10.52 13.06 -0.71
C GLN A 176 9.97 14.42 -0.26
N ARG A 177 8.90 14.92 -0.89
CA ARG A 177 8.29 16.21 -0.57
C ARG A 177 7.78 16.25 0.87
N SER A 178 7.09 15.19 1.29
CA SER A 178 6.56 15.09 2.64
C SER A 178 7.56 14.49 3.63
N MET A 179 8.50 13.64 3.19
CA MET A 179 9.40 12.89 4.08
C MET A 179 10.74 13.58 4.41
N GLU A 180 11.10 14.67 3.72
CA GLU A 180 12.39 15.36 3.94
C GLU A 180 12.38 16.31 5.15
N GLY A 181 11.25 16.99 5.38
CA GLY A 181 11.05 17.95 6.47
C GLY A 181 11.52 19.38 6.19
N THR A 182 12.22 19.61 5.09
CA THR A 182 12.62 20.94 4.59
C THR A 182 11.88 21.36 3.33
N ARG A 183 10.91 20.56 2.87
CA ARG A 183 10.07 20.84 1.68
C ARG A 183 8.68 21.26 2.13
N ASP A 184 7.72 20.34 2.15
CA ASP A 184 6.38 20.63 2.64
C ASP A 184 6.33 20.50 4.18
N THR A 185 5.52 21.34 4.82
CA THR A 185 5.24 21.22 6.25
C THR A 185 4.14 20.20 6.45
N GLU A 186 4.42 19.16 7.22
CA GLU A 186 3.53 18.03 7.42
C GLU A 186 3.29 17.78 8.92
N ILE A 187 2.16 17.17 9.25
CA ILE A 187 1.84 16.71 10.60
C ILE A 187 1.34 15.27 10.55
N ALA A 188 1.74 14.46 11.53
CA ALA A 188 1.22 13.12 11.72
C ALA A 188 1.19 12.78 13.20
N MET A 189 0.25 11.94 13.59
CA MET A 189 0.20 11.29 14.89
C MET A 189 0.60 9.82 14.73
N GLY A 190 1.21 9.25 15.77
CA GLY A 190 1.41 7.81 15.93
C GLY A 190 0.81 7.35 17.26
N ALA A 191 0.00 6.30 17.26
CA ALA A 191 -0.70 5.84 18.47
C ALA A 191 -0.86 4.32 18.52
N TYR A 192 -0.95 3.82 19.73
CA TYR A 192 -1.31 2.43 20.06
C TYR A 192 -2.12 2.43 21.35
N GLN A 193 -2.80 1.31 21.62
CA GLN A 193 -3.48 1.10 22.88
C GLN A 193 -2.64 0.15 23.75
N PRO A 194 -2.09 0.58 24.90
CA PRO A 194 -1.18 -0.27 25.69
C PRO A 194 -1.77 -1.62 26.13
N GLN A 195 -3.09 -1.69 26.28
CA GLN A 195 -3.82 -2.92 26.63
C GLN A 195 -4.06 -3.86 25.44
N TYR A 196 -3.73 -3.45 24.21
CA TYR A 196 -3.94 -4.18 22.97
C TYR A 196 -2.64 -4.19 22.15
N THR A 197 -1.62 -4.86 22.67
CA THR A 197 -0.33 -5.06 22.01
C THR A 197 0.03 -6.55 22.02
N TRP A 198 0.88 -6.96 21.08
CA TRP A 198 1.39 -8.34 21.03
C TRP A 198 2.19 -8.73 22.28
N ALA A 199 2.84 -7.76 22.94
CA ALA A 199 3.59 -8.00 24.18
C ALA A 199 2.69 -8.30 25.39
N ASN A 200 1.46 -7.78 25.42
CA ASN A 200 0.57 -7.84 26.58
C ASN A 200 -0.59 -8.85 26.42
N LYS A 201 -0.65 -9.58 25.29
CA LYS A 201 -1.76 -10.49 24.99
C LYS A 201 -1.26 -11.88 24.62
N ILE A 202 -2.09 -12.88 24.93
CA ILE A 202 -1.89 -14.28 24.52
C ILE A 202 -2.27 -14.46 23.03
N SER A 203 -3.04 -13.53 22.47
CA SER A 203 -3.55 -13.56 21.08
C SER A 203 -3.39 -12.21 20.40
N ALA A 204 -3.61 -12.17 19.08
CA ALA A 204 -3.51 -10.97 18.26
C ALA A 204 -4.30 -9.77 18.86
N PRO A 205 -3.77 -8.54 18.80
CA PRO A 205 -4.45 -7.33 19.25
C PRO A 205 -5.83 -7.17 18.60
N ARG A 206 -6.88 -7.02 19.43
CA ARG A 206 -8.27 -6.76 19.00
C ARG A 206 -8.79 -5.43 19.56
N GLY A 207 -7.97 -4.39 19.41
CA GLY A 207 -8.31 -3.04 19.83
C GLY A 207 -9.07 -2.25 18.76
N GLN A 208 -9.09 -0.93 18.92
CA GLN A 208 -9.61 0.04 17.95
C GLN A 208 -8.79 0.07 16.67
N VAL A 209 -7.47 -0.15 16.72
CA VAL A 209 -6.62 -0.21 15.51
C VAL A 209 -7.05 -1.40 14.63
N TYR A 210 -7.19 -2.58 15.23
CA TYR A 210 -7.79 -3.75 14.58
C TYR A 210 -9.18 -3.45 13.99
N GLY A 211 -10.09 -2.88 14.80
CA GLY A 211 -11.44 -2.55 14.36
C GLY A 211 -11.47 -1.58 13.18
N TYR A 212 -10.60 -0.56 13.21
CA TYR A 212 -10.44 0.40 12.12
C TYR A 212 -9.96 -0.27 10.83
N ARG A 213 -8.92 -1.12 10.93
CA ARG A 213 -8.39 -1.88 9.79
C ARG A 213 -9.44 -2.81 9.18
N MET A 214 -10.19 -3.55 10.00
CA MET A 214 -11.30 -4.38 9.54
C MET A 214 -12.41 -3.56 8.86
N SER A 215 -12.71 -2.36 9.38
CA SER A 215 -13.71 -1.47 8.78
C SER A 215 -13.27 -0.98 7.40
N LEU A 216 -11.99 -0.60 7.23
CA LEU A 216 -11.42 -0.22 5.93
C LEU A 216 -11.47 -1.40 4.95
N TRP A 217 -11.10 -2.60 5.41
CA TRP A 217 -11.15 -3.79 4.56
C TRP A 217 -12.59 -4.12 4.15
N ALA A 218 -13.56 -3.99 5.05
CA ALA A 218 -14.97 -4.17 4.72
C ALA A 218 -15.46 -3.14 3.69
N GLU A 219 -15.02 -1.87 3.79
CA GLU A 219 -15.31 -0.82 2.81
C GLU A 219 -14.76 -1.18 1.42
N HIS A 220 -13.47 -1.55 1.34
CA HIS A 220 -12.78 -1.76 0.06
C HIS A 220 -13.13 -3.09 -0.60
N ILE A 221 -13.37 -4.13 0.19
CA ILE A 221 -13.64 -5.49 -0.29
C ILE A 221 -15.14 -5.75 -0.43
N GLY A 222 -15.98 -5.06 0.35
CA GLY A 222 -17.42 -5.28 0.41
C GLY A 222 -17.83 -6.49 1.26
N ALA A 223 -16.89 -7.10 2.00
CA ALA A 223 -17.14 -8.26 2.85
C ALA A 223 -16.17 -8.33 4.03
N ILE A 224 -16.53 -9.13 5.04
CA ILE A 224 -15.67 -9.52 6.15
C ILE A 224 -15.53 -11.04 6.12
N GLU A 225 -14.29 -11.53 6.06
CA GLU A 225 -13.98 -12.95 6.02
C GLU A 225 -13.08 -13.35 7.18
N GLU A 226 -13.11 -14.63 7.56
CA GLU A 226 -12.32 -15.14 8.69
C GLU A 226 -10.81 -14.97 8.44
N ASP A 227 -10.36 -15.15 7.20
CA ASP A 227 -8.94 -14.99 6.82
C ASP A 227 -8.40 -13.58 7.14
N PHE A 228 -9.25 -12.55 7.10
CA PHE A 228 -8.85 -11.16 7.39
C PHE A 228 -8.47 -10.93 8.86
N ASN A 229 -8.70 -11.92 9.72
CA ASN A 229 -8.24 -11.92 11.10
C ASN A 229 -6.74 -12.19 11.25
N ARG A 230 -6.07 -12.64 10.17
CA ARG A 230 -4.65 -13.00 10.14
C ARG A 230 -3.95 -12.46 8.88
N PRO A 231 -3.75 -11.13 8.77
CA PRO A 231 -3.21 -10.51 7.55
C PRO A 231 -1.79 -10.98 7.18
N GLU A 232 -1.03 -11.54 8.11
CA GLU A 232 0.29 -12.12 7.83
C GLU A 232 0.23 -13.46 7.08
N SER A 233 -0.93 -14.12 7.08
CA SER A 233 -1.08 -15.46 6.52
C SER A 233 -1.07 -15.44 4.98
N ILE A 234 -0.65 -16.57 4.40
CA ILE A 234 -0.65 -16.72 2.94
C ILE A 234 -2.08 -16.84 2.40
N GLU A 235 -2.97 -17.44 3.19
CA GLU A 235 -4.40 -17.57 2.88
C GLU A 235 -5.03 -16.19 2.74
N CYS A 236 -4.80 -15.31 3.73
CA CYS A 236 -5.31 -13.93 3.68
C CYS A 236 -4.72 -13.15 2.51
N MET A 237 -3.40 -13.22 2.29
CA MET A 237 -2.75 -12.52 1.17
C MET A 237 -3.33 -12.93 -0.18
N ARG A 238 -3.40 -14.25 -0.44
CA ARG A 238 -3.93 -14.77 -1.71
C ARG A 238 -5.42 -14.50 -1.86
N ARG A 239 -6.19 -14.54 -0.77
CA ARG A 239 -7.63 -14.23 -0.80
C ARG A 239 -7.88 -12.78 -1.16
N VAL A 240 -7.20 -11.83 -0.50
CA VAL A 240 -7.33 -10.40 -0.80
C VAL A 240 -6.87 -10.09 -2.22
N ARG A 241 -5.77 -10.71 -2.68
CA ARG A 241 -5.29 -10.56 -4.06
C ARG A 241 -6.30 -11.08 -5.08
N HIS A 242 -6.84 -12.27 -4.86
CA HIS A 242 -7.86 -12.87 -5.73
C HIS A 242 -9.12 -12.00 -5.84
N LEU A 243 -9.58 -11.41 -4.72
CA LEU A 243 -10.70 -10.47 -4.72
C LEU A 243 -10.38 -9.20 -5.52
N GLY A 244 -9.16 -8.66 -5.38
CA GLY A 244 -8.68 -7.53 -6.17
C GLY A 244 -8.64 -7.82 -7.67
N GLU A 245 -8.12 -8.99 -8.06
CA GLU A 245 -8.09 -9.46 -9.46
C GLU A 245 -9.50 -9.66 -10.02
N HIS A 246 -10.40 -10.25 -9.22
CA HIS A 246 -11.80 -10.42 -9.59
C HIS A 246 -12.48 -9.07 -9.83
N ASN A 247 -12.31 -8.10 -8.93
CA ASN A 247 -12.87 -6.75 -9.07
C ASN A 247 -12.27 -6.00 -10.27
N TRP A 248 -10.99 -6.20 -10.56
CA TRP A 248 -10.34 -5.62 -11.74
C TRP A 248 -10.90 -6.18 -13.06
N GLY A 249 -11.32 -7.44 -13.07
CA GLY A 249 -11.89 -8.11 -14.24
C GLY A 249 -13.34 -7.75 -14.57
N GLN A 250 -14.06 -7.07 -13.67
CA GLN A 250 -15.47 -6.68 -13.84
C GLN A 250 -15.67 -5.48 -14.77
#